data_AF-A0A9E7M9I1-F1
#
_entry.id   AF-A0A9E7M9I1-F1
#
_cell.length_a   1.000
_cell.length_b   1.000
_cell.length_c   1.000
_cell.angle_alpha   90.00
_cell.angle_beta   90.00
_cell.angle_gamma   90.00
#
_symmetry.space_group_name_H-M   'P 1'
#
loop_
_entity.id
_entity.type
_entity.pdbx_description
1 polymer ?
#
loop_
_entity_poly.entity_id
_entity_poly.type
_entity_poly.pdbx_seq_one_letter_code
_entity_poly.pdbx_strand_id
1 'polypeptide(L)'
;MEKIEIRVEKERFKELKNADITELIKKNLSKAERTLQAEREIFLLKTKVKLEEKLQEIEAELEELRKFYKKALEDKELMLEIRKKLQTENKELKKELEAKKRESNNKT
;
A
#
# COMPACT_ATOMS: atom_id res chain seq x y z
N MET A 1 38.71 2.54 -0.72
CA MET A 1 38.90 2.05 0.66
C MET A 1 39.21 3.26 1.51
N GLU A 2 38.33 3.60 2.46
CA GLU A 2 38.63 4.67 3.42
C GLU A 2 39.75 4.22 4.34
N LYS A 3 40.76 5.09 4.55
CA LYS A 3 41.86 4.83 5.46
C LYS A 3 41.38 5.06 6.89
N ILE A 4 41.28 3.99 7.68
CA ILE A 4 40.99 4.09 9.11
C ILE A 4 42.30 4.37 9.84
N GLU A 5 42.48 5.59 10.36
CA GLU A 5 43.62 5.95 11.22
C GLU A 5 43.25 5.76 12.69
N ILE A 6 43.86 4.77 13.34
CA ILE A 6 43.69 4.51 14.78
C ILE A 6 44.92 5.07 15.51
N ARG A 7 44.72 6.10 16.33
CA ARG A 7 45.77 6.64 17.21
C ARG A 7 45.76 5.89 18.54
N VAL A 8 46.89 5.29 18.87
CA VAL A 8 47.13 4.59 20.14
C VAL A 8 48.38 5.15 20.80
N GLU A 9 48.40 5.09 22.13
CA GLU A 9 49.57 5.48 22.91
C GLU A 9 50.79 4.61 22.56
N LYS A 10 51.98 5.21 22.67
CA LYS A 10 53.25 4.58 22.28
C LYS A 10 53.50 3.24 22.96
N GLU A 11 53.04 3.08 24.20
CA GLU A 11 53.17 1.84 24.99
C GLU A 11 52.25 0.75 24.48
N ARG A 12 50.94 1.04 24.32
CA ARG A 12 49.97 0.14 23.68
C ARG A 12 50.36 -0.27 22.26
N PHE A 13 50.97 0.63 21.50
CA PHE A 13 51.44 0.30 20.15
C PHE A 13 52.57 -0.74 20.18
N LYS A 14 53.50 -0.64 21.14
CA LYS A 14 54.55 -1.65 21.32
C LYS A 14 53.99 -3.02 21.71
N GLU A 15 52.97 -3.05 22.57
CA GLU A 15 52.27 -4.28 22.94
C GLU A 15 51.55 -4.91 21.75
N LEU A 16 50.80 -4.11 20.98
CA LEU A 16 50.06 -4.56 19.80
C LEU A 16 50.99 -5.02 18.66
N LYS A 17 52.16 -4.38 18.52
CA LYS A 17 53.15 -4.76 17.50
C LYS A 17 53.71 -6.18 17.70
N ASN A 18 53.75 -6.65 18.94
CA ASN A 18 54.26 -7.97 19.31
C ASN A 18 53.14 -8.99 19.62
N ALA A 19 51.88 -8.59 19.55
CA ALA A 19 50.74 -9.45 19.86
C ALA A 19 50.32 -10.29 18.66
N ASP A 20 49.80 -11.50 18.91
CA ASP A 20 49.16 -12.31 17.88
C ASP A 20 47.80 -11.70 17.51
N ILE A 21 47.72 -11.17 16.30
CA ILE A 21 46.52 -10.58 15.71
C ILE A 21 45.36 -11.59 15.72
N THR A 22 45.65 -12.87 15.49
CA THR A 22 44.64 -13.94 15.44
C THR A 22 43.98 -14.14 16.80
N GLU A 23 44.77 -14.10 17.86
CA GLU A 23 44.31 -14.24 19.23
C GLU A 23 43.50 -13.02 19.69
N LEU A 24 43.93 -11.81 19.29
CA LEU A 24 43.19 -10.57 19.50
C LEU A 24 41.83 -10.55 18.79
N ILE A 25 41.77 -11.05 17.55
CA ILE A 25 40.51 -11.19 16.80
C ILE A 25 39.59 -12.18 17.51
N LYS A 26 40.07 -13.39 17.83
CA LYS A 26 39.28 -14.41 18.54
C LYS A 26 38.73 -13.90 19.87
N LYS A 27 39.54 -13.16 20.64
CA LYS A 27 39.15 -12.59 21.93
C LYS A 27 38.02 -11.55 21.80
N ASN A 28 37.94 -10.85 20.68
CA ASN A 28 36.94 -9.79 20.47
C ASN A 28 35.79 -10.21 19.54
N LEU A 29 35.86 -11.38 18.90
CA LEU A 29 34.87 -11.87 17.95
C LEU A 29 33.46 -11.92 18.57
N SER A 30 33.34 -12.43 19.79
CA SER A 30 32.06 -12.52 20.50
C SER A 30 31.44 -11.16 20.82
N LYS A 31 32.27 -10.12 21.03
CA LYS A 31 31.78 -8.75 21.21
C LYS A 31 31.27 -8.18 19.90
N ALA A 32 32.00 -8.39 18.80
CA ALA A 32 31.58 -7.96 17.47
C ALA A 32 30.27 -8.64 17.04
N GLU A 33 30.14 -9.95 17.28
CA GLU A 33 28.91 -10.70 17.01
C GLU A 33 27.71 -10.14 17.78
N ARG A 34 27.87 -9.83 19.08
CA ARG A 34 26.82 -9.21 19.88
C ARG A 34 26.42 -7.84 19.35
N THR A 35 27.39 -7.01 18.96
CA THR A 35 27.10 -5.71 18.34
C THR A 35 26.33 -5.87 17.04
N LEU A 36 26.75 -6.78 16.16
CA LEU A 36 26.05 -7.06 14.89
C LEU A 36 24.64 -7.60 15.10
N GLN A 37 24.45 -8.45 16.12
CA GLN A 37 23.12 -8.94 16.50
C GLN A 37 22.21 -7.80 16.96
N ALA A 38 22.71 -6.92 17.83
CA ALA A 38 21.94 -5.76 18.30
C ALA A 38 21.60 -4.79 17.15
N GLU A 39 22.56 -4.50 16.27
CA GLU A 39 22.32 -3.68 15.08
C GLU A 39 21.26 -4.33 14.15
N ARG A 40 21.35 -5.64 13.96
CA ARG A 40 20.38 -6.39 13.15
C ARG A 40 18.98 -6.36 13.78
N GLU A 41 18.88 -6.51 15.09
CA GLU A 41 17.60 -6.41 15.80
C GLU A 41 16.97 -5.03 15.65
N ILE A 42 17.75 -3.96 15.84
CA ILE A 42 17.28 -2.59 15.63
C ILE A 42 16.81 -2.38 14.18
N PHE A 43 17.56 -2.89 13.21
CA PHE A 43 17.17 -2.81 11.80
C PHE A 43 15.85 -3.55 11.53
N LEU A 44 15.69 -4.75 12.07
CA LEU A 44 14.48 -5.55 11.92
C LEU A 44 13.28 -4.89 12.59
N LEU A 45 13.44 -4.32 13.79
CA LEU A 45 12.39 -3.57 14.47
C LEU A 45 11.93 -2.36 13.67
N LYS A 46 12.87 -1.56 13.14
CA LYS A 46 12.54 -0.42 12.26
C LYS A 46 11.81 -0.87 11.00
N THR A 47 12.21 -2.00 10.42
CA THR A 47 11.57 -2.56 9.23
C THR A 47 10.15 -3.04 9.54
N LYS A 48 9.96 -3.69 10.68
CA LYS A 48 8.65 -4.14 11.16
C LYS A 48 7.67 -2.96 11.28
N VAL A 49 8.07 -1.87 11.95
CA VAL A 49 7.22 -0.68 12.11
C VAL A 49 6.79 -0.13 10.75
N LYS A 50 7.71 0.03 9.80
CA LYS A 50 7.39 0.50 8.45
C LYS A 50 6.41 -0.42 7.71
N LEU A 51 6.54 -1.73 7.90
CA LEU A 51 5.64 -2.69 7.29
C LEU A 51 4.24 -2.64 7.91
N GLU A 52 4.16 -2.44 9.23
CA GLU A 52 2.89 -2.27 9.94
C GLU A 52 2.18 -0.98 9.50
N GLU A 53 2.89 0.14 9.40
CA GLU A 53 2.36 1.41 8.87
C GLU A 53 1.80 1.24 7.45
N LYS A 54 2.58 0.62 6.56
CA LYS A 54 2.17 0.37 5.18
C LYS A 54 0.97 -0.57 5.09
N LEU A 55 0.87 -1.55 5.99
CA LEU A 55 -0.28 -2.45 6.04
C LEU A 55 -1.55 -1.67 6.42
N GLN A 56 -1.47 -0.79 7.43
CA GLN A 56 -2.59 0.04 7.84
C GLN A 56 -3.05 0.99 6.73
N GLU A 57 -2.12 1.58 5.98
CA GLU A 57 -2.45 2.41 4.81
C GLU A 57 -3.22 1.60 3.76
N ILE A 58 -2.72 0.42 3.39
CA ILE A 58 -3.37 -0.46 2.41
C ILE A 58 -4.76 -0.89 2.89
N GLU A 59 -4.91 -1.22 4.17
CA GLU A 59 -6.21 -1.60 4.74
C GLU A 59 -7.22 -0.44 4.66
N ALA A 60 -6.78 0.79 4.93
CA ALA A 60 -7.62 1.98 4.81
C ALA A 60 -8.05 2.24 3.36
N GLU A 61 -7.11 2.21 2.41
CA GLU A 61 -7.40 2.38 0.98
C GLU A 61 -8.38 1.31 0.47
N LEU A 62 -8.21 0.07 0.92
CA LEU A 62 -9.07 -1.05 0.52
C LEU A 62 -10.49 -0.90 1.05
N GLU A 63 -10.65 -0.37 2.27
CA GLU A 63 -11.97 -0.06 2.84
C GLU A 63 -12.65 1.10 2.09
N GLU A 64 -11.92 2.14 1.71
CA GLU A 64 -12.45 3.21 0.86
C GLU A 64 -12.90 2.68 -0.50
N LEU A 65 -12.07 1.83 -1.12
CA LEU A 65 -12.40 1.22 -2.41
C LEU A 65 -13.66 0.35 -2.31
N ARG A 66 -13.84 -0.41 -1.22
CA ARG A 66 -15.06 -1.20 -0.97
C ARG A 66 -16.30 -0.32 -0.87
N LYS A 67 -16.22 0.80 -0.14
CA LYS A 67 -17.32 1.76 -0.02
C LYS A 67 -17.67 2.38 -1.37
N PHE A 68 -16.66 2.78 -2.13
CA PHE A 68 -16.84 3.33 -3.47
C PHE A 68 -17.53 2.30 -4.39
N TYR A 69 -17.03 1.07 -4.42
CA TYR A 69 -17.59 0.01 -5.25
C TYR A 69 -19.04 -0.30 -4.89
N LYS A 70 -19.37 -0.37 -3.60
CA LYS A 70 -20.75 -0.56 -3.13
C LYS A 70 -21.67 0.55 -3.65
N LYS A 71 -21.27 1.81 -3.47
CA LYS A 71 -22.05 2.96 -3.96
C LYS A 71 -22.23 2.93 -5.48
N ALA A 72 -21.17 2.62 -6.22
CA ALA A 72 -21.24 2.52 -7.69
C ALA A 72 -22.21 1.41 -8.14
N LEU A 73 -22.31 0.32 -7.38
CA LEU A 73 -23.25 -0.76 -7.66
C LEU A 73 -24.70 -0.34 -7.42
N GLU A 74 -24.96 0.33 -6.29
CA GLU A 74 -26.28 0.89 -5.95
C GLU A 74 -26.73 1.92 -7.01
N ASP A 75 -25.85 2.83 -7.41
CA ASP A 75 -26.12 3.83 -8.46
C ASP A 75 -26.43 3.15 -9.80
N LYS A 76 -25.70 2.09 -10.15
CA LYS A 76 -25.95 1.32 -11.38
C LYS A 76 -27.33 0.65 -11.36
N GLU A 77 -27.71 0.04 -10.24
CA GLU A 77 -29.02 -0.61 -10.10
C GLU A 77 -30.15 0.41 -10.23
N LEU A 78 -30.03 1.56 -9.56
CA LEU A 78 -30.98 2.65 -9.67
C LEU A 78 -31.13 3.15 -11.13
N MET A 79 -30.02 3.34 -11.83
CA MET A 79 -30.03 3.78 -13.23
C MET A 79 -30.68 2.75 -14.16
N LEU A 80 -30.50 1.45 -13.90
CA LEU A 80 -31.17 0.40 -14.65
C LEU A 80 -32.68 0.40 -14.40
N GLU A 81 -33.13 0.65 -13.18
CA GLU A 81 -34.55 0.76 -12.85
C GLU A 81 -35.19 1.97 -13.53
N ILE A 82 -34.56 3.14 -13.44
CA ILE A 82 -35.01 4.36 -14.11
C ILE A 82 -35.09 4.15 -15.62
N ARG A 83 -34.08 3.53 -16.22
CA ARG A 83 -34.07 3.21 -17.66
C ARG A 83 -35.27 2.35 -18.05
N LYS A 84 -35.62 1.35 -17.24
CA LYS A 84 -36.79 0.49 -17.50
C LYS A 84 -38.09 1.29 -17.44
N LYS A 85 -38.26 2.15 -16.42
CA LYS A 85 -39.44 3.03 -16.28
C LYS A 85 -39.59 3.98 -17.48
N LEU A 86 -38.50 4.61 -17.90
CA LEU A 86 -38.50 5.48 -19.08
C LEU A 86 -38.79 4.71 -20.37
N GLN A 87 -38.37 3.45 -20.48
CA GLN A 87 -38.69 2.62 -21.64
C GLN A 87 -40.18 2.26 -21.71
N THR A 88 -40.82 1.98 -20.57
CA THR A 88 -42.26 1.71 -20.52
C THR A 88 -43.06 2.97 -20.85
N GLU A 89 -42.73 4.09 -20.20
CA GLU A 89 -43.40 5.38 -20.42
C GLU A 89 -43.27 5.84 -21.88
N ASN A 90 -42.08 5.74 -22.48
CA ASN A 90 -41.89 6.07 -23.89
C ASN A 90 -42.71 5.19 -24.84
N LYS A 91 -42.91 3.90 -24.52
CA LYS A 91 -43.74 3.01 -25.34
C LYS A 91 -45.21 3.43 -25.26
N GLU A 92 -45.70 3.82 -24.08
CA GLU A 92 -47.06 4.29 -23.87
C GLU A 92 -47.30 5.62 -24.60
N LEU A 93 -46.42 6.59 -24.41
CA LEU A 93 -46.50 7.89 -25.10
C LEU A 93 -46.46 7.74 -26.63
N LYS A 94 -45.66 6.80 -27.16
CA LYS A 94 -45.66 6.50 -28.61
C LYS A 94 -47.01 5.95 -29.08
N LYS A 95 -47.63 5.05 -28.32
CA LYS A 95 -48.96 4.50 -28.65
C LYS A 95 -50.02 5.61 -28.63
N GLU A 96 -50.02 6.46 -27.61
CA GLU A 96 -50.94 7.60 -27.53
C GLU A 96 -50.76 8.58 -28.68
N LEU A 97 -49.50 8.89 -29.04
CA LEU A 97 -49.20 9.77 -30.16
C LEU A 97 -49.68 9.18 -31.49
N GLU A 98 -49.48 7.88 -31.73
CA GLU A 98 -49.99 7.21 -32.91
C GLU A 98 -51.53 7.20 -32.96
N ALA A 99 -52.19 6.96 -31.83
CA ALA A 99 -53.65 7.01 -31.75
C ALA A 99 -54.17 8.42 -32.09
N LYS A 100 -53.60 9.47 -31.50
CA LYS A 100 -53.97 10.86 -31.81
C LYS A 100 -53.73 11.23 -33.28
N LYS A 101 -52.64 10.76 -33.88
CA LYS A 101 -52.38 10.96 -35.32
C LYS A 101 -53.44 10.29 -36.20
N ARG A 102 -53.86 9.07 -35.87
CA ARG A 102 -54.93 8.36 -36.59
C ARG A 102 -56.27 9.06 -36.45
N GLU A 103 -56.60 9.53 -35.25
CA GLU A 103 -57.84 10.31 -35.01
C GLU A 103 -57.87 11.63 -35.77
N SER A 104 -56.73 12.34 -35.85
CA SER A 104 -56.63 13.59 -36.63
C SER A 104 -56.75 13.33 -38.13
N ASN A 105 -56.19 12.24 -38.64
CA ASN A 105 -56.29 11.87 -40.06
C ASN A 105 -57.69 11.39 -40.47
N ASN A 106 -58.47 10.84 -39.54
CA ASN A 106 -59.86 10.41 -39.82
C ASN A 106 -60.90 11.56 -39.71
N LYS A 107 -60.50 12.72 -39.18
CA LYS A 107 -61.36 13.92 -39.05
C LYS A 107 -61.15 14.95 -40.16
N THR A 108 -60.27 14.67 -41.12
CA THR A 108 -60.01 15.48 -42.32
C THR A 108 -60.53 14.72 -43.54
#